data_AF-A0A7Y6IMP8-F1
#
_entry.id   AF-A0A7Y6IMP8-F1
#
_cell.length_a   1.000
_cell.length_b   1.000
_cell.length_c   1.000
_cell.angle_alpha   90.00
_cell.angle_beta   90.00
_cell.angle_gamma   90.00
#
_symmetry.space_group_name_H-M   'P 1'
#
loop_
_entity.id
_entity.type
_entity.pdbx_description
1 polymer ?
#
loop_
_entity_poly.entity_id
_entity_poly.type
_entity_poly.pdbx_seq_one_letter_code
_entity_poly.pdbx_strand_id
1 'polypeptide(L)'
;MTFRGAAVPAEPGQSVGAALVAAGILDWRSTRKAGRPRGLFCGIGVCFDCLITIDGVPDRRACLVPAADGMRLGDSAQDRSLGSPQDRSVGSPQGDESRGGGSRDASQGGGRDEDA
;
A
#
# COMPACT_ATOMS: atom_id res chain seq x y z
N MET A 1 12.07 -17.89 8.40
CA MET A 1 11.19 -18.33 7.28
C MET A 1 11.64 -17.68 5.97
N THR A 2 11.11 -18.07 4.81
CA THR A 2 11.53 -17.53 3.50
C THR A 2 10.33 -17.08 2.69
N PHE A 3 10.34 -15.84 2.18
CA PHE A 3 9.33 -15.30 1.29
C PHE A 3 9.92 -15.09 -0.11
N ARG A 4 9.38 -15.79 -1.12
CA ARG A 4 9.86 -15.70 -2.52
C ARG A 4 11.39 -15.84 -2.66
N GLY A 5 11.98 -16.76 -1.90
CA GLY A 5 13.43 -16.99 -1.86
C GLY A 5 14.23 -16.05 -0.96
N ALA A 6 13.66 -14.96 -0.45
CA ALA A 6 14.31 -14.06 0.49
C ALA A 6 14.06 -14.48 1.95
N ALA A 7 15.12 -14.48 2.78
CA ALA A 7 14.98 -14.77 4.19
C ALA A 7 14.17 -13.69 4.89
N VAL A 8 13.21 -14.11 5.72
CA VAL A 8 12.39 -13.23 6.55
C VAL A 8 12.56 -13.66 8.01
N PRO A 9 13.13 -12.78 8.87
CA PRO A 9 13.23 -13.03 10.30
C PRO A 9 11.83 -13.06 10.92
N ALA A 10 11.67 -13.90 11.94
CA ALA A 10 10.45 -13.97 12.73
C ALA A 10 10.82 -14.03 14.20
N GLU A 11 10.21 -13.18 15.00
CA GLU A 11 10.34 -13.20 16.44
C GLU A 11 9.39 -14.23 17.06
N PRO A 12 9.76 -14.85 18.20
CA PRO A 12 8.89 -15.76 18.92
C PRO A 12 7.51 -15.15 19.18
N GLY A 13 6.45 -15.90 18.85
CA GLY A 13 5.06 -15.48 19.06
C GLY A 13 4.47 -14.60 17.94
N GLN A 14 5.26 -14.21 16.93
CA GLN A 14 4.70 -13.52 15.77
C GLN A 14 3.83 -14.44 14.92
N SER A 15 2.80 -13.88 14.28
CA SER A 15 2.18 -14.50 13.12
C SER A 15 3.03 -14.27 11.87
N VAL A 16 2.83 -15.10 10.85
CA VAL A 16 3.45 -14.93 9.53
C VAL A 16 3.21 -13.52 9.00
N GLY A 17 1.97 -13.01 9.14
CA GLY A 17 1.63 -11.65 8.72
C GLY A 17 2.39 -10.58 9.50
N ALA A 18 2.54 -10.74 10.82
CA ALA A 18 3.29 -9.79 11.64
C ALA A 18 4.79 -9.78 11.28
N ALA A 19 5.37 -10.95 11.06
CA ALA A 19 6.78 -11.07 10.71
C ALA A 19 7.09 -10.53 9.29
N LEU A 20 6.19 -10.69 8.31
CA LEU A 20 6.31 -10.05 7.00
C LEU A 20 6.30 -8.52 7.12
N VAL A 21 5.36 -7.96 7.88
CA VAL A 21 5.29 -6.50 8.10
C VAL A 21 6.53 -5.99 8.84
N ALA A 22 7.01 -6.71 9.85
CA ALA A 22 8.24 -6.36 10.58
C ALA A 22 9.46 -6.34 9.67
N ALA A 23 9.49 -7.18 8.63
CA ALA A 23 10.52 -7.19 7.59
C ALA A 23 10.30 -6.15 6.46
N GLY A 24 9.30 -5.26 6.61
CA GLY A 24 8.99 -4.22 5.61
C GLY A 24 8.15 -4.69 4.42
N ILE A 25 7.64 -5.92 4.44
CA ILE A 25 6.80 -6.49 3.37
C ILE A 25 5.33 -6.21 3.72
N LEU A 26 4.78 -5.14 3.14
CA LEU A 26 3.44 -4.65 3.45
C LEU A 26 2.35 -5.28 2.56
N ASP A 27 2.73 -5.75 1.38
CA ASP A 27 1.87 -6.42 0.42
C ASP A 27 2.56 -7.62 -0.23
N TRP A 28 1.78 -8.65 -0.54
CA TRP A 28 2.29 -9.91 -1.11
C TRP A 28 1.32 -10.57 -2.09
N ARG A 29 0.16 -9.95 -2.33
CA ARG A 29 -0.78 -10.35 -3.37
C ARG A 29 -1.47 -9.10 -3.94
N SER A 30 -2.14 -9.28 -5.07
CA SER A 30 -2.95 -8.24 -5.70
C SER A 30 -4.40 -8.67 -5.89
N THR A 31 -5.32 -7.71 -5.93
CA THR A 31 -6.72 -7.99 -6.31
C THR A 31 -6.81 -8.39 -7.79
N ARG A 32 -7.68 -9.35 -8.13
CA ARG A 32 -7.76 -9.90 -9.50
C ARG A 32 -8.15 -8.87 -10.57
N LYS A 33 -9.02 -7.91 -10.26
CA LYS A 33 -9.55 -6.95 -11.25
C LYS A 33 -8.69 -5.70 -11.39
N ALA A 34 -8.29 -5.10 -10.27
CA ALA A 34 -7.69 -3.77 -10.26
C ALA A 34 -6.20 -3.79 -9.87
N GLY A 35 -5.59 -4.97 -9.68
CA GLY A 35 -4.16 -5.07 -9.33
C GLY A 35 -3.77 -4.51 -7.97
N ARG A 36 -4.74 -3.98 -7.19
CA ARG A 36 -4.47 -3.30 -5.92
C ARG A 36 -3.70 -4.19 -4.95
N PRO A 37 -2.59 -3.71 -4.36
CA PRO A 37 -1.79 -4.48 -3.42
C PRO A 37 -2.62 -4.84 -2.19
N ARG A 38 -2.40 -6.04 -1.65
CA ARG A 38 -3.00 -6.54 -0.42
C ARG A 38 -1.96 -7.27 0.42
N GLY A 39 -2.08 -7.08 1.72
CA GLY A 39 -1.29 -7.74 2.74
C GLY A 39 -2.01 -7.70 4.08
N LEU A 40 -1.29 -7.40 5.16
CA LEU A 40 -1.89 -7.32 6.48
C LEU A 40 -2.76 -6.06 6.60
N PHE A 41 -4.03 -6.25 6.98
CA PHE A 41 -4.95 -5.14 7.26
C PHE A 41 -5.56 -5.25 8.66
N CYS A 42 -6.52 -6.16 8.86
CA CYS A 42 -7.23 -6.25 10.14
C CYS A 42 -6.47 -6.96 11.28
N GLY A 43 -5.44 -7.75 10.97
CA GLY A 43 -4.72 -8.57 11.97
C GLY A 43 -5.51 -9.72 12.63
N ILE A 44 -6.84 -9.75 12.52
CA ILE A 44 -7.73 -10.67 13.26
C ILE A 44 -8.42 -11.72 12.38
N GLY A 45 -8.12 -11.75 11.08
CA GLY A 45 -8.59 -12.80 10.17
C GLY A 45 -9.99 -12.64 9.57
N VAL A 46 -10.63 -11.47 9.73
CA VAL A 46 -11.99 -11.18 9.20
C VAL A 46 -11.99 -10.62 7.78
N CYS A 47 -10.95 -9.87 7.38
CA CYS A 47 -10.96 -9.14 6.10
C CYS A 47 -10.51 -9.94 4.88
N PHE A 48 -9.83 -11.07 5.07
CA PHE A 48 -9.23 -11.87 3.99
C PHE A 48 -8.25 -11.13 3.07
N ASP A 49 -7.67 -10.00 3.50
CA ASP A 49 -6.65 -9.31 2.71
C ASP A 49 -5.26 -9.97 2.80
N CYS A 50 -4.95 -10.58 3.94
CA CYS A 50 -3.67 -11.21 4.24
C CYS A 50 -3.48 -12.64 3.68
N LEU A 51 -4.20 -13.00 2.61
CA LEU A 51 -4.11 -14.35 2.03
C LEU A 51 -2.72 -14.59 1.43
N ILE A 52 -2.12 -15.73 1.75
CA ILE A 52 -0.80 -16.15 1.27
C ILE A 52 -0.75 -17.67 1.11
N THR A 53 0.17 -18.16 0.30
CA THR A 53 0.51 -19.58 0.22
C THR A 53 1.61 -19.90 1.22
N ILE A 54 1.42 -20.96 2.01
CA ILE A 54 2.40 -21.44 2.99
C ILE A 54 2.64 -22.91 2.71
N ASP A 55 3.89 -23.27 2.42
CA ASP A 55 4.32 -24.63 2.13
C ASP A 55 3.46 -25.33 1.06
N GLY A 56 3.07 -24.58 0.04
CA GLY A 56 2.24 -25.04 -1.07
C GLY A 56 0.73 -25.02 -0.82
N VAL A 57 0.26 -24.72 0.39
CA VAL A 57 -1.16 -24.61 0.72
C VAL A 57 -1.64 -23.17 0.49
N PRO A 58 -2.56 -22.91 -0.47
CA PRO A 58 -3.04 -21.57 -0.77
C PRO A 58 -4.04 -21.06 0.26
N ASP A 59 -4.45 -19.79 0.10
CA ASP A 59 -5.53 -19.13 0.84
C ASP A 59 -5.39 -19.18 2.37
N ARG A 60 -4.15 -19.21 2.87
CA ARG A 60 -3.87 -19.12 4.31
C ARG A 60 -3.95 -17.67 4.76
N ARG A 61 -4.63 -17.42 5.87
CA ARG A 61 -4.67 -16.10 6.50
C ARG A 61 -3.37 -15.89 7.28
N ALA A 62 -2.42 -15.15 6.70
CA ALA A 62 -1.10 -14.93 7.30
C ALA A 62 -1.20 -14.37 8.73
N CYS A 63 -2.21 -13.54 9.01
CA CYS A 63 -2.42 -12.97 10.35
C CYS A 63 -2.76 -13.99 11.44
N LEU A 64 -3.24 -15.18 11.08
CA LEU A 64 -3.64 -16.22 12.04
C LEU A 64 -2.66 -17.40 12.10
N VAL A 65 -1.69 -17.46 11.20
CA VAL A 65 -0.71 -18.56 11.17
C VAL A 65 0.50 -18.14 11.99
N PRO A 66 0.86 -18.87 13.06
CA PRO A 66 2.11 -18.63 13.79
C PRO A 66 3.31 -18.76 12.86
N ALA A 67 4.26 -17.84 12.93
CA ALA A 67 5.50 -17.95 12.18
C ALA A 67 6.36 -19.07 12.76
N ALA A 68 6.95 -19.89 11.89
CA ALA A 68 7.89 -20.93 12.28
C ALA A 68 9.07 -20.98 11.32
N ASP A 69 10.18 -21.52 11.80
CA ASP A 69 11.36 -21.73 10.99
C ASP A 69 11.11 -22.73 9.86
N GLY A 70 11.83 -22.54 8.76
CA GLY A 70 11.71 -23.39 7.57
C GLY A 70 10.47 -23.19 6.70
N MET A 71 9.47 -22.40 7.14
CA MET A 71 8.29 -22.09 6.32
C MET A 71 8.65 -21.43 5.00
N ARG A 72 8.04 -21.90 3.91
CA ARG A 72 8.11 -21.29 2.58
C ARG A 72 6.84 -20.51 2.30
N LEU A 73 7.00 -19.21 2.17
CA LEU A 73 5.93 -18.24 1.94
C LEU A 73 5.97 -17.76 0.50
N GLY A 74 4.80 -17.66 -0.10
CA GLY A 74 4.65 -17.26 -1.51
C GLY A 74 4.41 -18.46 -2.43
N ASP A 75 4.02 -18.10 -3.66
CA ASP A 75 3.86 -18.95 -4.83
C ASP A 75 3.08 -20.27 -4.60
N SER A 76 1.75 -20.14 -4.60
CA SER A 76 0.95 -21.12 -5.34
C SER A 76 1.07 -20.77 -6.83
N ALA A 77 1.02 -21.75 -7.73
CA ALA A 77 1.23 -21.68 -9.19
C ALA A 77 0.51 -20.54 -10.01
N GLN A 78 -0.15 -19.58 -9.38
CA GLN A 78 -0.78 -18.39 -9.94
C GLN A 78 0.18 -17.19 -10.18
N ASP A 79 1.43 -17.24 -9.70
CA ASP A 79 2.43 -16.17 -9.90
C ASP A 79 3.05 -16.14 -11.33
N ARG A 80 2.90 -17.23 -12.11
CA ARG A 80 3.34 -17.26 -13.52
C ARG A 80 2.54 -16.34 -14.46
N SER A 81 1.50 -15.69 -13.94
CA SER A 81 0.61 -14.81 -14.72
C SER A 81 0.92 -13.31 -14.53
N LEU A 82 1.89 -12.93 -13.69
CA LEU A 82 2.27 -11.52 -13.51
C LEU A 82 3.57 -11.20 -14.25
N GLY A 83 3.39 -10.94 -15.54
CA GLY A 83 4.34 -10.21 -16.37
C GLY A 83 3.60 -9.46 -17.46
N SER A 84 3.07 -8.28 -17.15
CA SER A 84 2.96 -7.22 -18.17
C SER A 84 3.90 -6.09 -17.75
N PRO A 85 4.95 -5.75 -18.53
CA PRO A 85 6.05 -4.87 -18.10
C PRO A 85 5.74 -3.38 -17.91
N GLN A 86 4.47 -2.97 -17.83
CA GLN A 86 4.04 -1.63 -18.24
C GLN A 86 3.56 -0.70 -17.12
N ASP A 87 3.89 -0.97 -15.85
CA ASP A 87 3.58 -0.03 -14.75
C ASP A 87 4.84 0.44 -14.00
N ARG A 88 5.78 0.99 -14.77
CA ARG A 88 6.82 1.90 -14.24
C ARG A 88 6.39 3.34 -14.52
N SER A 89 5.36 3.80 -13.82
CA SER A 89 5.03 5.23 -13.79
C SER A 89 4.83 5.67 -12.34
N VAL A 90 5.95 6.04 -11.70
CA VAL A 90 5.95 6.76 -10.43
C VAL A 90 5.24 8.10 -10.64
N GLY A 91 4.00 8.21 -10.16
CA GLY A 91 3.29 9.47 -10.02
C GLY A 91 3.29 9.89 -8.55
N SER A 92 4.28 10.67 -8.13
CA SER A 92 4.28 11.34 -6.84
C SER A 92 3.24 12.47 -6.84
N PRO A 93 2.38 12.63 -5.81
CA PRO A 93 1.60 13.84 -5.65
C PRO A 93 2.48 14.88 -4.92
N GLN A 94 2.87 15.95 -5.61
CA GLN A 94 3.39 17.15 -4.95
C GLN A 94 2.20 18.02 -4.51
N GLY A 95 2.28 18.48 -3.26
CA GLY A 95 1.23 19.16 -2.53
C GLY A 95 0.82 20.50 -3.12
N ASP A 96 -0.44 20.86 -2.85
CA ASP A 96 -0.97 22.19 -3.12
C ASP A 96 -0.71 23.07 -1.88
N GLU A 97 0.35 23.86 -1.94
CA GLU A 97 0.62 24.93 -0.99
C GLU A 97 -0.17 26.19 -1.39
N SER A 98 -1.08 26.59 -0.50
CA SER A 98 -1.34 27.96 -0.06
C SER A 98 -1.40 29.06 -1.12
N ARG A 99 -2.64 29.47 -1.50
CA ARG A 99 -2.90 30.81 -2.05
C ARG A 99 -3.44 31.76 -0.98
N GLY A 100 -2.51 32.47 -0.33
CA GLY A 100 -2.77 33.74 0.34
C GLY A 100 -2.31 34.90 -0.56
N GLY A 101 -3.19 35.87 -0.82
CA GLY A 101 -2.88 37.05 -1.61
C GLY A 101 -4.03 38.04 -1.62
N GLY A 102 -4.10 38.89 -0.59
CA GLY A 102 -5.08 39.98 -0.50
C GLY A 102 -4.75 41.12 -1.44
N SER A 103 -5.71 41.49 -2.29
CA SER A 103 -5.70 42.77 -3.02
C SER A 103 -6.33 43.84 -2.14
N ARG A 104 -5.56 44.88 -1.84
CA ARG A 104 -6.03 46.13 -1.23
C ARG A 104 -6.39 47.06 -2.40
N ASP A 105 -7.68 47.27 -2.65
CA ASP A 105 -8.14 48.37 -3.50
C ASP A 105 -8.32 49.61 -2.63
N ALA A 106 -7.31 50.46 -2.64
CA ALA A 106 -7.35 51.80 -2.08
C ALA A 106 -7.62 52.80 -3.21
N SER A 107 -8.78 53.45 -3.11
CA SER A 107 -8.98 54.89 -3.31
C SER A 107 -8.51 55.51 -4.63
N GLN A 108 -9.45 56.09 -5.39
CA GLN A 108 -9.45 57.53 -5.63
C GLN A 108 -10.75 57.98 -6.31
N GLY A 109 -11.49 58.83 -5.59
CA GLY A 109 -12.49 59.70 -6.19
C GLY A 109 -11.84 60.86 -6.93
N GLY A 110 -12.57 61.40 -7.89
CA GLY A 110 -12.21 62.60 -8.62
C GLY A 110 -13.45 63.13 -9.33
N GLY A 111 -14.29 63.85 -8.58
CA GLY A 111 -15.38 64.66 -9.13
C GLY A 111 -14.82 65.91 -9.80
N ARG A 112 -15.27 66.14 -11.03
CA ARG A 112 -15.06 67.24 -11.97
C ARG A 112 -16.04 66.96 -13.11
N ASP A 113 -16.85 67.84 -13.68
CA ASP A 113 -17.13 69.27 -13.57
C ASP A 113 -18.53 69.47 -14.22
N GLU A 114 -19.24 70.52 -13.81
CA GLU A 114 -20.11 71.45 -14.57
C GLU A 114 -21.18 71.04 -15.64
N ASP A 115 -22.26 71.85 -15.62
CA ASP A 115 -23.23 72.21 -16.68
C ASP A 115 -24.43 71.31 -17.06
N ALA A 116 -25.62 71.66 -16.53
CA ALA A 116 -26.86 72.00 -17.28
C ALA A 116 -28.08 72.16 -16.35
#